data_AF-C6HNS7-F1
#
_entry.id   AF-C6HNS7-F1
#
_cell.length_a   1.000
_cell.length_b   1.000
_cell.length_c   1.000
_cell.angle_alpha   90.00
_cell.angle_beta   90.00
_cell.angle_gamma   90.00
#
_symmetry.space_group_name_H-M   'P 1'
#
loop_
_entity.id
_entity.type
_entity.pdbx_description
1 polymer ?
#
loop_
_entity_poly.entity_id
_entity_poly.type
_entity_poly.pdbx_seq_one_letter_code
_entity_poly.pdbx_strand_id
1 'polypeptide(L)'
;MPDSTSKKPPSSPPTTDSASAGTSGGRTLPRPPALALPTLIDLRSKRVILASSSPRRHQILSYLGLPNVEIIPSSFAEDLPKTLSPLEYCLETAVRKAQAVYRQEIDNEEKGEPALILAADTIVVDPTASGGAQILEKPRSEAQHIAMLKALRDAGDHTVYTAMAAMVPLKSARDPGYALETTVEGSIVRFDSTVTDELILAYVRTREGVDKAGGYGVQGLGSILVERIEGSYDNVIGLPLRATLKLIEKVMMIADDEELLDGEAAEVDREEME
;
A
#
# COMPACT_ATOMS: atom_id res chain seq x y z
N MET A 1 62.63 46.89 -17.10
CA MET A 1 62.10 47.87 -18.05
C MET A 1 63.09 48.00 -19.20
N PRO A 2 62.67 47.96 -20.48
CA PRO A 2 61.49 47.32 -21.06
C PRO A 2 61.95 46.01 -21.80
N ASP A 3 61.39 45.46 -22.88
CA ASP A 3 60.18 45.73 -23.68
C ASP A 3 59.60 44.46 -24.36
N SER A 4 58.42 44.65 -24.95
CA SER A 4 57.67 43.89 -25.95
C SER A 4 58.42 43.05 -27.00
N THR A 5 57.98 41.79 -27.16
CA THR A 5 58.11 41.04 -28.43
C THR A 5 56.73 40.81 -29.04
N SER A 6 56.49 41.41 -30.21
CA SER A 6 55.25 41.22 -30.97
C SER A 6 55.31 39.95 -31.83
N LYS A 7 54.26 39.11 -31.80
CA LYS A 7 54.09 37.99 -32.74
C LYS A 7 52.62 37.83 -33.13
N LYS A 8 52.37 37.76 -34.44
CA LYS A 8 51.02 37.69 -35.06
C LYS A 8 50.22 36.46 -34.61
N PRO A 9 48.87 36.54 -34.56
CA PRO A 9 48.00 35.39 -34.34
C PRO A 9 47.81 34.57 -35.63
N PRO A 10 47.70 33.23 -35.55
CA PRO A 10 47.14 32.42 -36.61
C PRO A 10 45.61 32.33 -36.52
N SER A 11 44.99 32.18 -37.69
CA SER A 11 43.56 32.11 -38.00
C SER A 11 42.69 31.19 -37.14
N SER A 12 41.46 31.64 -36.90
CA SER A 12 40.33 30.87 -36.36
C SER A 12 39.89 29.71 -37.27
N PRO A 13 39.56 28.52 -36.71
CA PRO A 13 38.88 27.45 -37.46
C PRO A 13 37.37 27.75 -37.65
N PRO A 14 36.70 27.12 -38.63
CA PRO A 14 35.31 27.42 -38.98
C PRO A 14 34.30 26.84 -37.99
N THR A 15 33.15 27.49 -37.90
CA THR A 15 31.95 27.02 -37.20
C THR A 15 31.33 25.81 -37.90
N THR A 16 31.04 24.74 -37.15
CA THR A 16 30.17 23.63 -37.58
C THR A 16 29.02 23.45 -36.60
N ASP A 17 27.85 23.14 -37.15
CA ASP A 17 26.51 23.25 -36.55
C ASP A 17 26.30 22.73 -35.13
N SER A 18 25.34 23.38 -34.47
CA SER A 18 24.69 22.91 -33.26
C SER A 18 23.89 21.63 -33.52
N ALA A 19 24.50 20.47 -33.29
CA ALA A 19 23.78 19.21 -33.16
C ALA A 19 22.96 19.21 -31.85
N SER A 20 21.64 19.11 -31.99
CA SER A 20 20.68 19.11 -30.88
C SER A 20 21.01 18.05 -29.81
N ALA A 21 21.00 18.45 -28.54
CA ALA A 21 21.05 17.53 -27.41
C ALA A 21 19.78 16.66 -27.38
N GLY A 22 19.83 15.49 -28.02
CA GLY A 22 18.78 14.49 -27.96
C GLY A 22 18.66 13.97 -26.53
N THR A 23 17.55 14.27 -25.87
CA THR A 23 17.24 13.76 -24.53
C THR A 23 17.20 12.23 -24.57
N SER A 24 18.17 11.58 -23.95
CA SER A 24 18.21 10.12 -23.80
C SER A 24 17.13 9.68 -22.80
N GLY A 25 15.88 9.60 -23.27
CA GLY A 25 14.77 9.06 -22.51
C GLY A 25 15.11 7.62 -22.11
N GLY A 26 15.28 7.40 -20.80
CA GLY A 26 15.62 6.09 -20.25
C GLY A 26 14.59 5.06 -20.71
N ARG A 27 15.05 4.04 -21.46
CA ARG A 27 14.16 3.06 -22.09
C ARG A 27 13.64 2.09 -21.03
N THR A 28 12.62 2.51 -20.29
CA THR A 28 11.92 1.67 -19.31
C THR A 28 11.44 0.39 -20.00
N LEU A 29 11.69 -0.77 -19.39
CA LEU A 29 11.18 -2.03 -19.90
C LEU A 29 9.64 -1.95 -19.99
N PRO A 30 9.02 -2.42 -21.08
CA PRO A 30 7.57 -2.43 -21.19
C PRO A 30 6.99 -3.28 -20.06
N ARG A 31 5.93 -2.79 -19.41
CA ARG A 31 5.20 -3.57 -18.41
C ARG A 31 4.61 -4.83 -19.09
N PRO A 32 4.60 -6.00 -18.42
CA PRO A 32 3.88 -7.16 -18.93
C PRO A 32 2.37 -6.84 -19.05
N PRO A 33 1.64 -7.55 -19.93
CA PRO A 33 0.19 -7.42 -20.01
C PRO A 33 -0.46 -7.80 -18.67
N ALA A 34 -1.54 -7.11 -18.32
CA ALA A 34 -2.31 -7.38 -17.10
C ALA A 34 -3.01 -8.76 -17.16
N LEU A 35 -3.19 -9.39 -16.00
CA LEU A 35 -3.86 -10.69 -15.87
C LEU A 35 -5.29 -10.63 -16.44
N ALA A 36 -5.63 -11.55 -17.34
CA ALA A 36 -6.94 -11.61 -18.00
C ALA A 36 -7.97 -12.44 -17.20
N LEU A 37 -8.11 -12.13 -15.91
CA LEU A 37 -9.11 -12.75 -15.03
C LEU A 37 -10.47 -12.03 -15.19
N PRO A 38 -11.62 -12.74 -15.18
CA PRO A 38 -12.93 -12.13 -15.40
C PRO A 38 -13.21 -10.92 -14.50
N THR A 39 -12.99 -11.07 -13.18
CA THR A 39 -13.18 -10.00 -12.18
C THR A 39 -12.29 -8.78 -12.46
N LEU A 40 -11.03 -8.99 -12.88
CA LEU A 40 -10.15 -7.87 -13.24
C LEU A 40 -10.50 -7.25 -14.59
N ILE A 41 -11.14 -7.98 -15.50
CA ILE A 41 -11.62 -7.45 -16.78
C ILE A 41 -12.83 -6.54 -16.54
N ASP A 42 -13.79 -7.00 -15.73
CA ASP A 42 -14.96 -6.23 -15.32
C ASP A 42 -14.57 -4.94 -14.59
N LEU A 43 -13.68 -5.01 -13.60
CA LEU A 43 -13.22 -3.85 -12.84
C LEU A 43 -12.40 -2.83 -13.66
N ARG A 44 -12.01 -3.11 -14.92
CA ARG A 44 -11.26 -2.15 -15.75
C ARG A 44 -12.10 -0.98 -16.26
N SER A 45 -13.40 -1.17 -16.45
CA SER A 45 -14.32 -0.10 -16.88
C SER A 45 -14.98 0.60 -15.68
N LYS A 46 -14.88 0.04 -14.48
CA LYS A 46 -15.55 0.52 -13.27
C LYS A 46 -14.66 1.43 -12.42
N ARG A 47 -15.28 2.15 -11.49
CA ARG A 47 -14.61 3.03 -10.50
C ARG A 47 -14.08 2.18 -9.33
N VAL A 48 -12.77 2.18 -9.10
CA VAL A 48 -12.13 1.45 -7.98
C VAL A 48 -11.46 2.44 -7.05
N ILE A 49 -11.66 2.31 -5.74
CA ILE A 49 -11.04 3.19 -4.74
C ILE A 49 -10.02 2.42 -3.89
N LEU A 50 -8.82 2.98 -3.72
CA LEU A 50 -7.89 2.61 -2.66
C LEU A 50 -8.00 3.63 -1.53
N ALA A 51 -8.55 3.18 -0.39
CA ALA A 51 -8.81 3.94 0.82
C ALA A 51 -7.54 4.23 1.65
N SER A 52 -6.43 4.62 1.00
CA SER A 52 -5.12 4.78 1.65
C SER A 52 -4.24 5.82 0.96
N SER A 53 -3.63 6.70 1.75
CA SER A 53 -2.63 7.68 1.30
C SER A 53 -1.25 7.07 0.99
N SER A 54 -1.02 5.77 1.23
CA SER A 54 0.31 5.15 1.10
C SER A 54 0.72 4.98 -0.37
N PRO A 55 1.79 5.66 -0.85
CA PRO A 55 2.24 5.53 -2.24
C PRO A 55 2.69 4.11 -2.59
N ARG A 56 3.22 3.38 -1.59
CA ARG A 56 3.68 2.00 -1.73
C ARG A 56 2.52 1.04 -2.02
N ARG A 57 1.37 1.23 -1.36
CA ARG A 57 0.17 0.43 -1.59
C ARG A 57 -0.41 0.66 -2.98
N HIS A 58 -0.50 1.92 -3.41
CA HIS A 58 -0.88 2.28 -4.78
C HIS A 58 0.06 1.64 -5.82
N GLN A 59 1.37 1.72 -5.60
CA GLN A 59 2.35 1.10 -6.49
C GLN A 59 2.14 -0.42 -6.63
N ILE A 60 1.94 -1.15 -5.51
CA ILE A 60 1.68 -2.59 -5.54
C ILE A 60 0.35 -2.90 -6.24
N LEU A 61 -0.72 -2.18 -5.90
CA LEU A 61 -2.05 -2.39 -6.50
C LEU A 61 -2.03 -2.16 -8.03
N SER A 62 -1.18 -1.25 -8.53
CA SER A 62 -1.02 -0.99 -9.96
C SER A 62 -0.55 -2.21 -10.78
N TYR A 63 0.01 -3.24 -10.15
CA TYR A 63 0.35 -4.50 -10.82
C TYR A 63 -0.87 -5.34 -11.24
N LEU A 64 -2.06 -5.09 -10.68
CA LEU A 64 -3.30 -5.73 -11.16
C LEU A 64 -3.78 -5.17 -12.52
N GLY A 65 -3.24 -4.02 -12.96
CA GLY A 65 -3.58 -3.43 -14.26
C GLY A 65 -4.99 -2.84 -14.32
N LEU A 66 -5.51 -2.36 -13.18
CA LEU A 66 -6.74 -1.58 -13.10
C LEU A 66 -6.43 -0.11 -13.47
N PRO A 67 -7.02 0.47 -14.52
CA PRO A 67 -6.71 1.83 -14.98
C PRO A 67 -7.39 2.93 -14.13
N ASN A 68 -8.54 2.62 -13.54
CA ASN A 68 -9.44 3.59 -12.89
C ASN A 68 -9.38 3.50 -11.35
N VAL A 69 -8.17 3.49 -10.80
CA VAL A 69 -7.95 3.44 -9.34
C VAL A 69 -7.84 4.87 -8.79
N GLU A 70 -8.85 5.30 -8.04
CA GLU A 70 -8.83 6.54 -7.26
C GLU A 70 -8.16 6.34 -5.90
N ILE A 71 -7.39 7.34 -5.46
CA ILE A 71 -6.73 7.35 -4.15
C ILE A 71 -7.49 8.31 -3.23
N ILE A 72 -8.25 7.75 -2.28
CA ILE A 72 -9.07 8.54 -1.34
C ILE A 72 -8.65 8.16 0.09
N PRO A 73 -7.77 8.92 0.74
CA PRO A 73 -7.34 8.61 2.09
C PRO A 73 -8.51 8.63 3.08
N SER A 74 -8.65 7.57 3.86
CA SER A 74 -9.66 7.52 4.92
C SER A 74 -9.39 8.55 6.02
N SER A 75 -10.45 9.16 6.54
CA SER A 75 -10.43 10.09 7.69
C SER A 75 -10.52 9.38 9.05
N PHE A 76 -10.61 8.05 9.07
CA PHE A 76 -10.70 7.27 10.31
C PHE A 76 -9.40 7.35 11.14
N ALA A 77 -9.53 7.65 12.44
CA ALA A 77 -8.40 7.72 13.36
C ALA A 77 -7.90 6.31 13.73
N GLU A 78 -6.57 6.12 13.77
CA GLU A 78 -5.92 4.86 14.15
C GLU A 78 -5.87 4.67 15.69
N ASP A 79 -6.96 5.00 16.40
CA ASP A 79 -7.02 5.12 17.87
C ASP A 79 -7.89 4.07 18.58
N LEU A 80 -8.17 2.95 17.91
CA LEU A 80 -8.93 1.83 18.47
C LEU A 80 -8.38 1.33 19.82
N PRO A 81 -9.25 0.77 20.69
CA PRO A 81 -8.85 0.30 22.01
C PRO A 81 -7.71 -0.71 21.99
N LYS A 82 -6.64 -0.41 22.75
CA LYS A 82 -5.47 -1.29 22.91
C LYS A 82 -5.72 -2.57 23.73
N THR A 83 -6.99 -2.84 24.04
CA THR A 83 -7.47 -4.12 24.58
C THR A 83 -7.68 -5.17 23.50
N LEU A 84 -7.78 -4.78 22.22
CA LEU A 84 -7.79 -5.68 21.08
C LEU A 84 -6.42 -6.36 20.93
N SER A 85 -6.40 -7.61 20.47
CA SER A 85 -5.16 -8.23 20.02
C SER A 85 -4.60 -7.49 18.79
N PRO A 86 -3.29 -7.61 18.48
CA PRO A 86 -2.70 -6.98 17.30
C PRO A 86 -3.43 -7.31 15.98
N LEU A 87 -3.89 -8.55 15.82
CA LEU A 87 -4.63 -8.99 14.63
C LEU A 87 -6.00 -8.32 14.55
N GLU A 88 -6.76 -8.30 15.64
CA GLU A 88 -8.08 -7.64 15.69
C GLU A 88 -7.97 -6.14 15.48
N TYR A 89 -6.98 -5.48 16.10
CA TYR A 89 -6.72 -4.04 15.91
C TYR A 89 -6.44 -3.72 14.43
N CYS A 90 -5.57 -4.49 13.78
CA CYS A 90 -5.19 -4.27 12.38
C CYS A 90 -6.40 -4.50 11.46
N LEU A 91 -7.14 -5.60 11.68
CA LEU A 91 -8.33 -5.96 10.93
C LEU A 91 -9.44 -4.90 11.04
N GLU A 92 -9.82 -4.54 12.26
CA GLU A 92 -10.86 -3.55 12.53
C GLU A 92 -10.45 -2.18 11.98
N THR A 93 -9.17 -1.79 12.09
CA THR A 93 -8.67 -0.54 11.50
C THR A 93 -8.83 -0.53 9.97
N ALA A 94 -8.55 -1.65 9.28
CA ALA A 94 -8.76 -1.75 7.84
C ALA A 94 -10.25 -1.66 7.46
N VAL A 95 -11.14 -2.36 8.18
CA VAL A 95 -12.59 -2.30 7.98
C VAL A 95 -13.13 -0.89 8.18
N ARG A 96 -12.79 -0.24 9.30
CA ARG A 96 -13.23 1.13 9.61
C ARG A 96 -12.74 2.14 8.58
N LYS A 97 -11.53 1.96 8.05
CA LYS A 97 -10.99 2.79 6.96
C LYS A 97 -11.83 2.66 5.68
N ALA A 98 -12.22 1.44 5.30
CA ALA A 98 -13.10 1.19 4.15
C ALA A 98 -14.50 1.79 4.36
N GLN A 99 -15.14 1.50 5.50
CA GLN A 99 -16.48 2.01 5.86
C GLN A 99 -16.56 3.55 5.94
N ALA A 100 -15.48 4.23 6.30
CA ALA A 100 -15.43 5.69 6.30
C ALA A 100 -15.41 6.25 4.87
N VAL A 101 -14.67 5.63 3.95
CA VAL A 101 -14.64 6.03 2.53
C VAL A 101 -15.92 5.64 1.80
N TYR A 102 -16.49 4.47 2.10
CA TYR A 102 -17.81 4.04 1.59
C TYR A 102 -18.89 5.09 1.85
N ARG A 103 -19.06 5.51 3.12
CA ARG A 103 -20.06 6.52 3.51
C ARG A 103 -19.80 7.92 2.93
N GLN A 104 -18.59 8.19 2.43
CA GLN A 104 -18.26 9.45 1.76
C GLN A 104 -18.56 9.39 0.26
N GLU A 105 -18.41 8.22 -0.36
CA GLU A 105 -18.31 8.08 -1.82
C GLU A 105 -19.45 7.29 -2.48
N ILE A 106 -20.35 6.67 -1.69
CA ILE A 106 -21.51 5.93 -2.23
C ILE A 106 -22.45 6.86 -3.00
N ASP A 107 -22.98 7.91 -2.37
CA ASP A 107 -23.92 8.85 -2.98
C ASP A 107 -23.22 9.97 -3.79
N ASN A 108 -22.08 9.69 -4.43
CA ASN A 108 -21.30 10.69 -5.15
C ASN A 108 -21.91 11.01 -6.54
N GLU A 109 -22.77 12.02 -6.62
CA GLU A 109 -23.47 12.44 -7.85
C GLU A 109 -22.53 12.75 -9.04
N GLU A 110 -21.30 13.24 -8.80
CA GLU A 110 -20.36 13.61 -9.87
C GLU A 110 -19.66 12.39 -10.49
N LYS A 111 -19.30 11.40 -9.65
CA LYS A 111 -18.45 10.27 -10.04
C LYS A 111 -19.18 8.92 -10.12
N GLY A 112 -20.39 8.85 -9.55
CA GLY A 112 -21.13 7.62 -9.32
C GLY A 112 -20.52 6.75 -8.22
N GLU A 113 -21.29 5.71 -7.88
CA GLU A 113 -20.93 4.69 -6.89
C GLU A 113 -19.61 3.98 -7.26
N PRO A 114 -18.74 3.68 -6.29
CA PRO A 114 -17.54 2.89 -6.52
C PRO A 114 -17.87 1.39 -6.60
N ALA A 115 -17.41 0.70 -7.64
CA ALA A 115 -17.63 -0.75 -7.76
C ALA A 115 -16.79 -1.58 -6.78
N LEU A 116 -15.70 -1.02 -6.25
CA LEU A 116 -14.84 -1.69 -5.30
C LEU A 116 -14.09 -0.65 -4.45
N ILE A 117 -14.09 -0.83 -3.14
CA ILE A 117 -13.29 -0.06 -2.18
C ILE A 117 -12.33 -1.01 -1.47
N LEU A 118 -11.03 -0.72 -1.55
CA LEU A 118 -9.98 -1.47 -0.86
C LEU A 118 -9.37 -0.60 0.24
N ALA A 119 -9.35 -1.11 1.47
CA ALA A 119 -8.60 -0.51 2.57
C ALA A 119 -7.53 -1.46 3.10
N ALA A 120 -6.52 -0.89 3.74
CA ALA A 120 -5.41 -1.64 4.29
C ALA A 120 -4.89 -1.01 5.59
N ASP A 121 -4.56 -1.84 6.55
CA ASP A 121 -3.80 -1.47 7.74
C ASP A 121 -2.56 -2.36 7.89
N THR A 122 -1.46 -1.83 8.41
CA THR A 122 -0.20 -2.58 8.53
C THR A 122 0.47 -2.23 9.85
N ILE A 123 0.70 -3.26 10.67
CA ILE A 123 1.36 -3.15 11.96
C ILE A 123 2.62 -4.03 12.01
N VAL A 124 3.58 -3.60 12.83
CA VAL A 124 4.74 -4.41 13.22
C VAL A 124 4.54 -4.85 14.66
N VAL A 125 4.80 -6.12 14.96
CA VAL A 125 4.59 -6.72 16.27
C VAL A 125 5.90 -7.32 16.78
N ASP A 126 6.38 -6.80 17.91
CA ASP A 126 7.51 -7.34 18.65
C ASP A 126 7.04 -8.53 19.52
N PRO A 127 7.55 -9.75 19.29
CA PRO A 127 7.18 -10.93 20.07
C PRO A 127 7.92 -11.03 21.41
N THR A 128 8.93 -10.20 21.66
CA THR A 128 9.85 -10.30 22.80
C THR A 128 9.52 -9.36 23.96
N ALA A 129 8.61 -8.40 23.76
CA ALA A 129 8.22 -7.44 24.79
C ALA A 129 7.70 -8.14 26.06
N SER A 130 8.18 -7.69 27.23
CA SER A 130 8.05 -8.39 28.52
C SER A 130 6.63 -8.47 29.11
N GLY A 131 5.60 -8.13 28.33
CA GLY A 131 4.17 -8.27 28.64
C GLY A 131 3.37 -9.01 27.57
N GLY A 132 4.03 -9.63 26.58
CA GLY A 132 3.41 -10.25 25.41
C GLY A 132 3.59 -9.43 24.13
N ALA A 133 2.97 -9.90 23.04
CA ALA A 133 3.12 -9.33 21.70
C ALA A 133 2.72 -7.83 21.65
N GLN A 134 3.69 -6.95 21.35
CA GLN A 134 3.49 -5.49 21.38
C GLN A 134 3.44 -4.89 19.97
N ILE A 135 2.41 -4.09 19.69
CA ILE A 135 2.35 -3.28 18.45
C ILE A 135 3.39 -2.15 18.50
N LEU A 136 4.27 -2.10 17.51
CA LEU A 136 5.22 -1.02 17.29
C LEU A 136 4.61 0.06 16.39
N GLU A 137 4.18 1.15 17.01
CA GLU A 137 3.74 2.37 16.32
C GLU A 137 4.88 3.06 15.55
N LYS A 138 4.56 4.17 14.87
CA LYS A 138 5.53 5.09 14.26
C LYS A 138 6.41 5.73 15.36
N PRO A 139 7.74 5.88 15.18
CA PRO A 139 8.61 6.50 16.18
C PRO A 139 8.30 7.98 16.36
N ARG A 140 8.13 8.43 17.61
CA ARG A 140 7.74 9.81 17.96
C ARG A 140 8.94 10.75 18.16
N SER A 141 10.15 10.21 18.24
CA SER A 141 11.41 10.96 18.36
C SER A 141 12.58 10.16 17.79
N GLU A 142 13.67 10.85 17.46
CA GLU A 142 14.92 10.21 16.99
C GLU A 142 15.48 9.20 18.01
N ALA A 143 15.43 9.54 19.30
CA ALA A 143 15.85 8.63 20.37
C ALA A 143 14.98 7.36 20.45
N GLN A 144 13.66 7.49 20.28
CA GLN A 144 12.75 6.34 20.22
C GLN A 144 13.00 5.51 18.95
N HIS A 145 13.28 6.16 17.82
CA HIS A 145 13.57 5.51 16.54
C HIS A 145 14.83 4.63 16.65
N ILE A 146 15.92 5.17 17.21
CA ILE A 146 17.16 4.42 17.46
C ILE A 146 16.91 3.24 18.41
N ALA A 147 16.19 3.47 19.52
CA ALA A 147 15.90 2.42 20.50
C ALA A 147 15.06 1.29 19.91
N MET A 148 14.05 1.62 19.09
CA MET A 148 13.17 0.67 18.40
C MET A 148 13.95 -0.21 17.42
N LEU A 149 14.82 0.37 16.59
CA LEU A 149 15.61 -0.41 15.62
C LEU A 149 16.67 -1.30 16.30
N LYS A 150 17.25 -0.86 17.42
CA LYS A 150 18.13 -1.71 18.23
C LYS A 150 17.35 -2.87 18.85
N ALA A 151 16.18 -2.61 19.44
CA ALA A 151 15.33 -3.67 20.01
C ALA A 151 14.97 -4.72 18.96
N LEU A 152 14.56 -4.31 17.75
CA LEU A 152 14.26 -5.24 16.65
C LEU A 152 15.50 -6.05 16.21
N ARG A 153 16.68 -5.42 16.12
CA ARG A 153 17.94 -6.13 15.82
C ARG A 153 18.28 -7.16 16.89
N ASP A 154 18.20 -6.75 18.15
CA ASP A 154 18.63 -7.54 19.30
C ASP A 154 17.64 -8.69 19.60
N ALA A 155 16.35 -8.52 19.26
CA ALA A 155 15.32 -9.57 19.26
C ALA A 155 15.43 -10.54 18.06
N GLY A 156 15.93 -10.06 16.92
CA GLY A 156 16.08 -10.84 15.69
C GLY A 156 14.78 -10.89 14.88
N ASP A 157 13.78 -11.65 15.33
CA ASP A 157 12.50 -11.86 14.62
C ASP A 157 11.38 -10.94 15.14
N HIS A 158 10.67 -10.30 14.21
CA HIS A 158 9.38 -9.64 14.45
C HIS A 158 8.39 -9.96 13.34
N THR A 159 7.10 -9.83 13.64
CA THR A 159 6.03 -10.14 12.66
C THR A 159 5.41 -8.86 12.12
N VAL A 160 5.28 -8.77 10.80
CA VAL A 160 4.49 -7.71 10.14
C VAL A 160 3.16 -8.31 9.70
N TYR A 161 2.07 -7.69 10.17
CA TYR A 161 0.72 -8.04 9.74
C TYR A 161 0.13 -6.93 8.88
N THR A 162 -0.38 -7.26 7.70
CA THR A 162 -1.28 -6.37 6.95
C THR A 162 -2.67 -6.98 6.91
N ALA A 163 -3.65 -6.23 7.38
CA ALA A 163 -5.05 -6.49 7.13
C ALA A 163 -5.51 -5.76 5.87
N MET A 164 -6.33 -6.44 5.07
CA MET A 164 -7.02 -5.90 3.91
C MET A 164 -8.52 -6.03 4.14
N ALA A 165 -9.27 -4.98 3.79
CA ALA A 165 -10.72 -5.01 3.68
C ALA A 165 -11.11 -4.64 2.24
N ALA A 166 -12.05 -5.39 1.67
CA ALA A 166 -12.63 -5.12 0.36
C ALA A 166 -14.14 -4.99 0.51
N MET A 167 -14.71 -3.91 -0.03
CA MET A 167 -16.15 -3.63 -0.02
C MET A 167 -16.65 -3.42 -1.45
N VAL A 168 -17.82 -3.98 -1.75
CA VAL A 168 -18.54 -3.80 -3.01
C VAL A 168 -19.96 -3.35 -2.65
N PRO A 169 -20.42 -2.17 -3.07
CA PRO A 169 -21.81 -1.76 -2.86
C PRO A 169 -22.77 -2.72 -3.58
N LEU A 170 -23.92 -2.96 -2.97
CA LEU A 170 -25.00 -3.76 -3.53
C LEU A 170 -26.10 -2.84 -4.02
N LYS A 171 -26.75 -3.19 -5.13
CA LYS A 171 -27.92 -2.45 -5.63
C LYS A 171 -29.15 -2.56 -4.74
N SER A 172 -29.20 -3.53 -3.82
CA SER A 172 -30.37 -3.76 -2.98
C SER A 172 -30.38 -2.85 -1.75
N ALA A 173 -31.58 -2.43 -1.35
CA ALA A 173 -31.77 -1.52 -0.21
C ALA A 173 -31.64 -2.20 1.17
N ARG A 174 -30.99 -3.37 1.24
CA ARG A 174 -30.78 -4.10 2.51
C ARG A 174 -29.58 -3.54 3.24
N ASP A 175 -29.73 -3.22 4.52
CA ASP A 175 -28.61 -2.86 5.39
C ASP A 175 -27.62 -4.05 5.49
N PRO A 176 -26.31 -3.85 5.28
CA PRO A 176 -25.59 -2.57 5.28
C PRO A 176 -25.35 -1.93 3.89
N GLY A 177 -25.92 -2.49 2.81
CA GLY A 177 -25.82 -1.97 1.44
C GLY A 177 -24.53 -2.36 0.70
N TYR A 178 -23.74 -3.28 1.26
CA TYR A 178 -22.47 -3.72 0.67
C TYR A 178 -22.13 -5.16 1.06
N ALA A 179 -21.46 -5.87 0.16
CA ALA A 179 -20.65 -7.03 0.51
C ALA A 179 -19.33 -6.53 1.12
N LEU A 180 -18.88 -7.15 2.22
CA LEU A 180 -17.59 -6.87 2.88
C LEU A 180 -16.85 -8.17 3.14
N GLU A 181 -15.63 -8.25 2.65
CA GLU A 181 -14.70 -9.33 2.95
C GLU A 181 -13.38 -8.79 3.49
N THR A 182 -12.68 -9.63 4.25
CA THR A 182 -11.40 -9.27 4.84
C THR A 182 -10.38 -10.40 4.80
N THR A 183 -9.10 -10.05 4.88
CA THR A 183 -8.03 -11.02 5.10
C THR A 183 -6.87 -10.37 5.85
N VAL A 184 -6.09 -11.17 6.58
CA VAL A 184 -4.88 -10.72 7.27
C VAL A 184 -3.73 -11.64 6.90
N GLU A 185 -2.64 -11.08 6.40
CA GLU A 185 -1.41 -11.80 6.08
C GLU A 185 -0.32 -11.45 7.10
N GLY A 186 0.37 -12.48 7.60
CA GLY A 186 1.51 -12.35 8.50
C GLY A 186 2.81 -12.66 7.76
N SER A 187 3.88 -11.96 8.09
CA SER A 187 5.22 -12.29 7.59
C SER A 187 6.27 -11.98 8.64
N ILE A 188 7.13 -12.96 8.90
CA ILE A 188 8.24 -12.79 9.85
C ILE A 188 9.37 -12.08 9.10
N VAL A 189 9.96 -11.09 9.75
CA VAL A 189 11.11 -10.34 9.25
C VAL A 189 12.21 -10.51 10.29
N ARG A 190 13.38 -10.99 9.85
CA ARG A 190 14.57 -11.06 10.69
C ARG A 190 15.47 -9.87 10.41
N PHE A 191 15.82 -9.09 11.43
CA PHE A 191 16.91 -8.13 11.33
C PHE A 191 18.27 -8.83 11.43
N ASP A 192 19.25 -8.34 10.66
CA ASP A 192 20.62 -8.85 10.69
C ASP A 192 21.27 -8.44 12.02
N SER A 193 21.56 -9.43 12.87
CA SER A 193 22.20 -9.25 14.17
C SER A 193 23.58 -8.55 14.12
N THR A 194 24.23 -8.48 12.96
CA THR A 194 25.51 -7.81 12.75
C THR A 194 25.39 -6.32 12.44
N VAL A 195 24.16 -5.80 12.25
CA VAL A 195 23.87 -4.38 12.01
C VAL A 195 24.43 -3.51 13.14
N THR A 196 25.38 -2.64 12.80
CA THR A 196 26.06 -1.80 13.79
C THR A 196 25.18 -0.64 14.27
N ASP A 197 25.46 -0.16 15.48
CA ASP A 197 24.84 1.06 16.01
C ASP A 197 25.08 2.28 15.10
N GLU A 198 26.24 2.34 14.42
CA GLU A 198 26.56 3.37 13.44
C GLU A 198 25.64 3.31 12.21
N LEU A 199 25.35 2.10 11.69
CA LEU A 199 24.42 1.90 10.59
C LEU A 199 22.99 2.28 10.98
N ILE A 200 22.55 1.94 12.19
CA ILE A 200 21.23 2.37 12.72
C ILE A 200 21.16 3.89 12.80
N LEU A 201 22.18 4.55 13.37
CA LEU A 201 22.25 6.02 13.44
C LEU A 201 22.26 6.67 12.06
N ALA A 202 23.00 6.10 11.09
CA ALA A 202 23.01 6.56 9.71
C ALA A 202 21.63 6.41 9.06
N TYR A 203 20.95 5.28 9.24
CA TYR A 203 19.60 5.05 8.72
C TYR A 203 18.58 6.03 9.30
N VAL A 204 18.57 6.23 10.63
CA VAL A 204 17.64 7.16 11.29
C VAL A 204 17.81 8.60 10.78
N ARG A 205 19.05 9.04 10.51
CA ARG A 205 19.34 10.35 9.90
C ARG A 205 18.76 10.55 8.50
N THR A 206 18.52 9.48 7.73
CA THR A 206 17.83 9.57 6.43
C THR A 206 16.34 9.93 6.57
N ARG A 207 15.78 9.74 7.77
CA ARG A 207 14.35 9.85 8.11
C ARG A 207 13.43 8.90 7.36
N GLU A 208 13.95 7.94 6.58
CA GLU A 208 13.16 7.01 5.78
C GLU A 208 12.16 6.21 6.63
N GLY A 209 12.51 5.86 7.86
CA GLY A 209 11.64 5.09 8.76
C GLY A 209 10.56 5.87 9.52
N VAL A 210 10.57 7.20 9.51
CA VAL A 210 9.80 8.02 10.48
C VAL A 210 8.28 7.90 10.31
N ASP A 211 7.78 7.68 9.10
CA ASP A 211 6.35 7.51 8.79
C ASP A 211 5.86 6.05 8.89
N LYS A 212 6.71 5.11 9.34
CA LYS A 212 6.47 3.66 9.25
C LYS A 212 6.35 3.00 10.64
N ALA A 213 5.42 2.07 10.77
CA ALA A 213 5.35 1.17 11.93
C ALA A 213 6.67 0.38 12.07
N GLY A 214 7.15 0.18 13.29
CA GLY A 214 8.48 -0.42 13.54
C GLY A 214 9.68 0.44 13.10
N GLY A 215 9.46 1.63 12.53
CA GLY A 215 10.54 2.58 12.20
C GLY A 215 11.44 2.19 11.02
N TYR A 216 11.05 1.26 10.14
CA TYR A 216 11.86 0.92 8.95
C TYR A 216 11.00 0.68 7.71
N GLY A 217 11.63 0.67 6.53
CA GLY A 217 11.01 0.30 5.27
C GLY A 217 11.84 -0.74 4.52
N VAL A 218 11.22 -1.86 4.15
CA VAL A 218 11.88 -2.91 3.34
C VAL A 218 12.09 -2.51 1.87
N GLN A 219 11.49 -1.38 1.45
CA GLN A 219 11.78 -0.70 0.19
C GLN A 219 12.62 0.54 0.49
N GLY A 220 13.89 0.52 0.06
CA GLY A 220 14.84 1.60 0.32
C GLY A 220 16.05 1.12 1.12
N LEU A 221 16.64 2.03 1.88
CA LEU A 221 17.82 1.79 2.70
C LEU A 221 17.51 0.90 3.91
N GLY A 222 16.25 0.85 4.36
CA GLY A 222 15.84 -0.03 5.46
C GLY A 222 15.94 -1.52 5.11
N SER A 223 16.09 -1.89 3.83
CA SER A 223 16.38 -3.26 3.42
C SER A 223 17.76 -3.75 3.89
N ILE A 224 18.71 -2.83 4.16
CA ILE A 224 20.05 -3.16 4.68
C ILE A 224 19.98 -3.64 6.14
N LEU A 225 18.89 -3.37 6.86
CA LEU A 225 18.68 -3.83 8.23
C LEU A 225 18.16 -5.29 8.29
N VAL A 226 17.69 -5.85 7.18
CA VAL A 226 16.93 -7.10 7.12
C VAL A 226 17.80 -8.25 6.58
N GLU A 227 17.96 -9.31 7.38
CA GLU A 227 18.63 -10.55 6.97
C GLU A 227 17.73 -11.37 6.03
N ARG A 228 16.49 -11.61 6.44
CA ARG A 228 15.53 -12.43 5.69
C ARG A 228 14.07 -12.10 6.01
N ILE A 229 13.19 -12.56 5.13
CA ILE A 229 11.73 -12.47 5.28
C ILE A 229 11.13 -13.84 5.01
N GLU A 230 10.29 -14.30 5.92
CA GLU A 230 9.50 -15.52 5.80
C GLU A 230 8.02 -15.14 5.64
N GLY A 231 7.52 -15.25 4.41
CA GLY A 231 6.18 -14.83 4.04
C GLY A 231 6.16 -13.96 2.77
N SER A 232 5.25 -13.01 2.71
CA SER A 232 5.02 -12.12 1.57
C SER A 232 5.84 -10.83 1.73
N TYR A 233 6.72 -10.54 0.77
CA TYR A 233 7.51 -9.30 0.76
C TYR A 233 6.62 -8.05 0.61
N ASP A 234 5.59 -8.17 -0.23
CA ASP A 234 4.54 -7.19 -0.48
C ASP A 234 3.63 -6.94 0.74
N ASN A 235 3.39 -7.97 1.57
CA ASN A 235 2.80 -7.79 2.91
C ASN A 235 3.67 -6.88 3.80
N VAL A 236 4.98 -7.11 3.86
CA VAL A 236 5.92 -6.28 4.65
C VAL A 236 5.97 -4.83 4.16
N ILE A 237 5.77 -4.60 2.87
CA ILE A 237 5.63 -3.24 2.30
C ILE A 237 4.32 -2.57 2.71
N GLY A 238 3.25 -3.37 2.87
CA GLY A 238 1.96 -2.99 3.39
C GLY A 238 0.76 -3.27 2.48
N LEU A 239 0.87 -4.13 1.46
CA LEU A 239 -0.28 -4.67 0.69
C LEU A 239 0.07 -6.07 0.15
N PRO A 240 -0.49 -7.16 0.71
CA PRO A 240 -0.28 -8.52 0.19
C PRO A 240 -1.06 -8.71 -1.12
N LEU A 241 -0.41 -8.55 -2.27
CA LEU A 241 -1.01 -8.52 -3.60
C LEU A 241 -1.74 -9.83 -3.93
N ARG A 242 -1.13 -10.98 -3.59
CA ARG A 242 -1.74 -12.31 -3.80
C ARG A 242 -3.02 -12.50 -2.99
N ALA A 243 -3.02 -12.06 -1.73
CA ALA A 243 -4.20 -12.15 -0.87
C ALA A 243 -5.26 -11.13 -1.30
N THR A 244 -4.85 -9.92 -1.69
CA THR A 244 -5.71 -8.85 -2.20
C THR A 244 -6.44 -9.28 -3.48
N LEU A 245 -5.76 -9.95 -4.44
CA LEU A 245 -6.43 -10.48 -5.63
C LEU A 245 -7.54 -11.48 -5.27
N LYS A 246 -7.23 -12.46 -4.41
CA LYS A 246 -8.23 -13.43 -3.94
C LYS A 246 -9.38 -12.78 -3.17
N LEU A 247 -9.08 -11.74 -2.40
CA LEU A 247 -10.07 -10.98 -1.65
C LEU A 247 -11.04 -10.26 -2.60
N ILE A 248 -10.52 -9.65 -3.66
CA ILE A 248 -11.30 -9.01 -4.73
C ILE A 248 -12.19 -10.06 -5.42
N GLU A 249 -11.63 -11.19 -5.85
CA GLU A 249 -12.40 -12.28 -6.48
C GLU A 249 -13.52 -12.77 -5.56
N LYS A 250 -13.25 -12.94 -4.26
CA LYS A 250 -14.25 -13.40 -3.28
C LYS A 250 -15.37 -12.39 -3.06
N VAL A 251 -15.07 -11.11 -2.82
CA VAL A 251 -16.10 -10.11 -2.51
C VAL A 251 -16.98 -9.80 -3.72
N MET A 252 -16.41 -9.80 -4.92
CA MET A 252 -17.17 -9.59 -6.16
C MET A 252 -18.13 -10.76 -6.41
N MET A 253 -17.68 -12.00 -6.21
CA MET A 253 -18.53 -13.19 -6.32
C MET A 253 -19.71 -13.15 -5.33
N ILE A 254 -19.46 -12.76 -4.07
CA ILE A 254 -20.52 -12.61 -3.06
C ILE A 254 -21.52 -11.53 -3.46
N ALA A 255 -21.05 -10.40 -3.98
CA ALA A 255 -21.92 -9.32 -4.45
C ALA A 255 -22.79 -9.74 -5.65
N ASP A 256 -22.20 -10.46 -6.62
CA ASP A 256 -22.92 -11.00 -7.78
C ASP A 256 -23.99 -12.03 -7.32
N ASP A 257 -23.65 -12.93 -6.37
CA ASP A 257 -24.58 -13.93 -5.81
C ASP A 257 -25.74 -13.27 -5.03
N GLU A 258 -25.47 -12.23 -4.23
CA GLU A 258 -26.52 -11.50 -3.48
C GLU A 258 -27.45 -10.71 -4.41
N GLU A 259 -26.93 -10.10 -5.49
CA GLU A 259 -27.77 -9.43 -6.49
C GLU A 259 -28.67 -10.40 -7.26
N LEU A 260 -28.23 -11.63 -7.52
CA LEU A 260 -29.04 -12.66 -8.17
C LEU A 260 -30.22 -13.08 -7.27
N LEU A 261 -29.96 -13.37 -5.99
CA LEU A 261 -30.98 -13.77 -5.03
C LEU A 261 -32.04 -12.67 -4.80
N ASP A 262 -31.63 -11.41 -4.77
CA ASP A 262 -32.55 -10.28 -4.64
C ASP A 262 -33.35 -10.01 -5.93
N GLY A 263 -32.79 -10.34 -7.09
CA GLY A 263 -33.52 -10.37 -8.37
C GLY A 263 -34.61 -11.43 -8.39
N GLU A 264 -34.28 -12.69 -8.06
CA GLU A 264 -35.24 -13.80 -8.01
C GLU A 264 -36.39 -13.53 -7.03
N ALA A 265 -36.09 -13.02 -5.83
CA ALA A 265 -37.12 -12.67 -4.84
C ALA A 265 -38.07 -11.57 -5.35
N ALA A 266 -37.54 -10.55 -6.04
CA ALA A 266 -38.34 -9.45 -6.59
C ALA A 266 -39.19 -9.85 -7.82
N GLU A 267 -38.88 -10.96 -8.49
CA GLU A 267 -39.73 -11.55 -9.53
C GLU A 267 -40.87 -12.38 -8.90
N VAL A 268 -40.59 -13.21 -7.89
CA VAL A 268 -41.62 -13.97 -7.17
C VAL A 268 -42.66 -13.06 -6.50
N ASP A 269 -42.22 -11.99 -5.83
CA ASP A 269 -43.11 -11.00 -5.21
C ASP A 269 -44.03 -10.32 -6.26
N ARG A 270 -43.62 -10.22 -7.53
CA ARG A 270 -44.47 -9.68 -8.61
C ARG A 270 -45.46 -10.71 -9.13
N GLU A 271 -45.03 -11.95 -9.33
CA GLU A 271 -45.91 -13.03 -9.76
C GLU A 271 -47.02 -13.37 -8.73
N GLU A 272 -46.77 -13.13 -7.43
CA GLU A 272 -47.81 -13.26 -6.39
C GLU A 272 -48.79 -12.07 -6.31
N MET A 273 -48.55 -10.98 -7.05
CA MET A 273 -49.40 -9.76 -7.06
C MET A 273 -50.25 -9.58 -8.33
N GLU A 274 -50.16 -10.48 -9.33
CA GLU A 274 -50.97 -10.47 -10.57
C GLU A 274 -52.17 -11.46 -10.55
#